data_AF-A0A537V9F2-F1
#
_entry.id   AF-A0A537V9F2-F1
#
_cell.length_a   1.000
_cell.length_b   1.000
_cell.length_c   1.000
_cell.angle_alpha   90.00
_cell.angle_beta   90.00
_cell.angle_gamma   90.00
#
_symmetry.space_group_name_H-M   'P 1'
#
loop_
_entity.id
_entity.type
_entity.pdbx_description
1 polymer ?
#
loop_
_entity_poly.entity_id
_entity_poly.type
_entity_poly.pdbx_seq_one_letter_code
_entity_poly.pdbx_strand_id
1 'polypeptide(L)'
;MPRSACRPRSVRPRDRRRAGRARGAAPHERPPSSLSRSHAGASRNCPACPPRYRASRSADPRAYGCYGRAMRLAVVGHIEWIRFARVRHVPSPGGIEHATETWQGAGGGGAVAAVQLAKLGGTCLFLSALGDDPVAGDVRADLLSDHVELHAAERRGPTRTAFTMIDDTGERTIITIGERLEPHGEDGLPWDQLGGADGVFFTAGDVRALRAARRARVVVATSRVLGVLADGGLQLDAIVGSADDPGERYEAGLVSPEPRLVVRTEGPSGGSWEAADGARGRYAAATPPGPIADMYGAGDSFQAGLTFGLASGLDIDAALALAARCGAFAVTGRGPTGGQLTASGLRA
;
A
#
# COMPACT_ATOMS: atom_id res chain seq x y z
N MET A 1 60.05 6.98 -28.62
CA MET A 1 59.99 8.42 -28.89
C MET A 1 58.55 8.84 -29.10
N PRO A 2 58.14 10.02 -28.61
CA PRO A 2 56.81 10.25 -28.04
C PRO A 2 55.94 11.22 -28.88
N ARG A 3 54.71 11.47 -28.39
CA ARG A 3 53.82 12.66 -28.52
C ARG A 3 52.41 12.29 -29.01
N SER A 4 51.30 12.76 -28.46
CA SER A 4 51.05 13.74 -27.39
C SER A 4 49.60 13.63 -26.91
N ALA A 5 49.40 13.90 -25.62
CA ALA A 5 48.13 14.17 -24.97
C ALA A 5 47.51 15.49 -25.47
N CYS A 6 46.17 15.61 -25.43
CA CYS A 6 45.52 16.92 -25.32
C CYS A 6 44.07 16.83 -24.78
N ARG A 7 43.91 17.19 -23.50
CA ARG A 7 42.76 17.86 -22.87
C ARG A 7 43.38 18.78 -21.78
N PRO A 8 42.72 19.83 -21.24
CA PRO A 8 41.41 20.42 -21.56
C PRO A 8 41.49 21.97 -21.75
N ARG A 9 40.38 22.63 -22.10
CA ARG A 9 40.23 24.09 -21.93
C ARG A 9 39.11 24.41 -20.94
N SER A 10 39.53 25.06 -19.87
CA SER A 10 38.76 25.70 -18.81
C SER A 10 38.21 27.06 -19.26
N VAL A 11 36.95 27.35 -18.92
CA VAL A 11 36.44 28.73 -18.84
C VAL A 11 35.60 28.86 -17.56
N ARG A 12 36.04 29.74 -16.65
CA ARG A 12 35.25 30.39 -15.57
C ARG A 12 35.41 31.91 -15.76
N PRO A 13 34.76 32.78 -14.96
CA PRO A 13 33.33 33.03 -14.84
C PRO A 13 33.02 34.52 -15.13
N ARG A 14 31.74 34.91 -15.23
CA ARG A 14 31.35 36.32 -15.16
C ARG A 14 30.36 36.56 -14.04
N ASP A 15 30.85 37.21 -13.00
CA ASP A 15 30.11 37.92 -11.97
C ASP A 15 29.45 39.18 -12.55
N ARG A 16 28.17 39.44 -12.22
CA ARG A 16 27.64 40.79 -12.00
C ARG A 16 26.51 40.78 -10.98
N ARG A 17 26.76 41.49 -9.88
CA ARG A 17 25.84 41.88 -8.80
C ARG A 17 24.83 42.95 -9.26
N ARG A 18 23.62 42.94 -8.66
CA ARG A 18 22.89 44.07 -8.01
C ARG A 18 21.46 43.58 -7.70
N ALA A 19 21.06 43.45 -6.43
CA ALA A 19 20.60 44.47 -5.48
C ALA A 19 19.18 44.98 -5.77
N GLY A 20 18.24 44.67 -4.86
CA GLY A 20 16.89 45.22 -4.81
C GLY A 20 16.14 44.77 -3.55
N ARG A 21 16.28 45.53 -2.46
CA ARG A 21 15.47 45.47 -1.22
C ARG A 21 14.23 46.36 -1.37
N ALA A 22 13.07 45.90 -0.90
CA ALA A 22 12.00 46.70 -0.27
C ALA A 22 11.09 45.70 0.48
N ARG A 23 11.07 45.61 1.82
CA ARG A 23 10.45 46.49 2.83
C ARG A 23 8.97 46.82 2.57
N GLY A 24 8.10 46.22 3.39
CA GLY A 24 6.72 46.64 3.65
C GLY A 24 6.11 45.73 4.73
N ALA A 25 5.87 46.28 5.92
CA ALA A 25 5.42 45.59 7.12
C ALA A 25 4.05 46.13 7.57
N ALA A 26 3.19 45.19 8.03
CA ALA A 26 2.11 45.30 9.04
C ALA A 26 0.94 46.31 8.83
N PRO A 27 -0.19 46.25 9.60
CA PRO A 27 -0.59 45.35 10.71
C PRO A 27 -1.97 44.65 10.48
N HIS A 28 -2.26 43.49 11.09
CA HIS A 28 -2.84 43.27 12.44
C HIS A 28 -4.12 44.07 12.75
N GLU A 29 -5.29 43.40 12.76
CA GLU A 29 -6.43 43.76 13.63
C GLU A 29 -7.42 42.58 13.82
N ARG A 30 -7.67 42.25 15.08
CA ARG A 30 -8.73 41.45 15.75
C ARG A 30 -8.90 42.14 17.12
N PRO A 31 -9.95 41.91 17.95
CA PRO A 31 -11.34 41.43 17.78
C PRO A 31 -12.32 42.48 18.44
N PRO A 32 -13.54 42.21 18.99
CA PRO A 32 -13.89 41.28 20.11
C PRO A 32 -15.18 40.44 19.82
N SER A 33 -15.48 39.25 20.36
CA SER A 33 -15.74 38.74 21.72
C SER A 33 -16.89 39.39 22.53
N SER A 34 -18.02 38.68 22.60
CA SER A 34 -18.99 38.70 23.72
C SER A 34 -19.73 37.34 23.70
N LEU A 35 -19.62 36.44 24.70
CA LEU A 35 -20.36 36.42 25.99
C LEU A 35 -21.85 36.77 25.77
N SER A 36 -22.87 36.00 26.16
CA SER A 36 -22.99 35.01 27.24
C SER A 36 -24.40 34.40 27.27
N ARG A 37 -24.53 33.22 27.88
CA ARG A 37 -25.63 32.76 28.79
C ARG A 37 -27.06 32.63 28.20
N SER A 38 -27.54 31.39 28.03
CA SER A 38 -28.32 30.59 29.02
C SER A 38 -29.83 30.82 28.94
N HIS A 39 -30.62 29.76 28.73
CA HIS A 39 -31.64 29.32 29.68
C HIS A 39 -32.30 28.01 29.25
N ALA A 40 -32.58 27.19 30.25
CA ALA A 40 -33.23 25.90 30.19
C ALA A 40 -34.75 26.01 30.28
N GLY A 41 -35.44 24.90 30.00
CA GLY A 41 -36.87 24.67 30.22
C GLY A 41 -37.66 24.66 28.91
N ALA A 42 -38.60 23.75 28.63
CA ALA A 42 -39.28 22.79 29.47
C ALA A 42 -39.88 21.68 28.60
N SER A 43 -40.09 20.52 29.23
CA SER A 43 -40.81 19.39 28.69
C SER A 43 -42.27 19.72 28.37
N ARG A 44 -42.78 19.23 27.23
CA ARG A 44 -44.21 18.93 27.04
C ARG A 44 -44.33 17.65 26.22
N ASN A 45 -44.95 16.65 26.84
CA ASN A 45 -45.35 15.38 26.23
C ASN A 45 -46.45 15.63 25.18
N CYS A 46 -46.27 15.08 23.98
CA CYS A 46 -47.30 15.01 22.95
C CYS A 46 -47.50 13.53 22.57
N PRO A 47 -48.68 12.93 22.80
CA PRO A 47 -48.93 11.53 22.52
C PRO A 47 -49.56 11.38 21.13
N ALA A 48 -48.75 11.43 20.07
CA ALA A 48 -49.10 10.95 18.72
C ALA A 48 -47.90 11.07 17.77
N CYS A 49 -46.98 10.10 17.79
CA CYS A 49 -46.02 9.89 16.70
C CYS A 49 -45.68 8.40 16.57
N PRO A 50 -45.70 7.82 15.35
CA PRO A 50 -45.39 6.40 15.11
C PRO A 50 -43.88 6.12 15.31
N PRO A 51 -43.48 4.84 15.51
CA PRO A 51 -42.18 4.52 16.08
C PRO A 51 -41.05 4.87 15.11
N ARG A 52 -40.20 5.81 15.54
CA ARG A 52 -38.92 6.08 14.89
C ARG A 52 -38.02 4.86 15.07
N TYR A 53 -37.59 4.32 13.94
CA TYR A 53 -36.48 3.39 13.77
C TYR A 53 -35.38 3.70 14.80
N ARG A 54 -35.05 2.72 15.66
CA ARG A 54 -33.92 2.84 16.59
C ARG A 54 -32.65 2.97 15.75
N ALA A 55 -32.16 4.20 15.61
CA ALA A 55 -30.77 4.44 15.25
C ALA A 55 -29.91 3.70 16.27
N SER A 56 -29.21 2.67 15.82
CA SER A 56 -28.16 2.04 16.60
C SER A 56 -27.17 3.13 16.99
N ARG A 57 -26.85 3.14 18.28
CA ARG A 57 -26.02 4.14 18.92
C ARG A 57 -24.68 4.26 18.21
N SER A 58 -24.32 5.51 17.93
CA SER A 58 -22.99 6.03 17.68
C SER A 58 -21.86 5.05 18.02
N ALA A 59 -21.07 4.68 17.00
CA ALA A 59 -19.74 4.14 17.18
C ALA A 59 -18.96 5.09 18.10
N ASP A 60 -18.58 4.61 19.28
CA ASP A 60 -17.79 5.35 20.24
C ASP A 60 -16.37 5.54 19.66
N PRO A 61 -15.90 6.78 19.41
CA PRO A 61 -14.55 7.04 18.91
C PRO A 61 -13.45 6.65 19.91
N ARG A 62 -13.81 6.22 21.13
CA ARG A 62 -12.87 5.82 22.19
C ARG A 62 -12.48 4.35 22.20
N ALA A 63 -12.99 3.53 21.27
CA ALA A 63 -12.58 2.13 21.13
C ALA A 63 -11.13 1.94 20.61
N TYR A 64 -10.42 3.02 20.24
CA TYR A 64 -9.02 2.98 19.77
C TYR A 64 -7.97 3.08 20.89
N GLY A 65 -8.34 2.74 22.13
CA GLY A 65 -7.57 3.02 23.33
C GLY A 65 -6.95 1.82 24.03
N CYS A 66 -6.30 0.88 23.32
CA CYS A 66 -5.60 -0.26 23.95
C CYS A 66 -4.32 -0.75 23.21
N TYR A 67 -3.58 0.08 22.46
CA TYR A 67 -2.34 -0.39 21.80
C TYR A 67 -1.11 -0.21 22.71
N GLY A 68 -1.00 -1.05 23.74
CA GLY A 68 0.15 -1.05 24.68
C GLY A 68 1.40 -1.77 24.17
N ARG A 69 1.32 -2.48 23.02
CA ARG A 69 2.45 -3.15 22.36
C ARG A 69 2.45 -2.76 20.89
N ALA A 70 3.63 -2.40 20.35
CA ALA A 70 3.80 -2.18 18.92
C ALA A 70 3.49 -3.48 18.15
N MET A 71 2.63 -3.36 17.12
CA MET A 71 2.24 -4.47 16.26
C MET A 71 3.45 -5.01 15.49
N ARG A 72 3.58 -6.33 15.40
CA ARG A 72 4.61 -7.00 14.59
C ARG A 72 4.01 -7.42 13.27
N LEU A 73 4.30 -6.67 12.22
CA LEU A 73 3.77 -6.89 10.88
C LEU A 73 4.88 -7.41 9.97
N ALA A 74 4.53 -8.31 9.05
CA ALA A 74 5.46 -8.76 8.04
C ALA A 74 4.83 -8.94 6.66
N VAL A 75 5.69 -8.95 5.64
CA VAL A 75 5.35 -9.31 4.27
C VAL A 75 6.28 -10.43 3.81
N VAL A 76 5.72 -11.40 3.09
CA VAL A 76 6.48 -12.38 2.31
C VAL A 76 6.07 -12.19 0.86
N GLY A 77 7.00 -11.74 0.02
CA GLY A 77 6.60 -11.20 -1.27
C GLY A 77 7.72 -10.94 -2.27
N HIS A 78 7.33 -10.44 -3.42
CA HIS A 78 8.24 -10.05 -4.49
C HIS A 78 8.44 -8.52 -4.53
N ILE A 79 9.53 -8.10 -5.17
CA ILE A 79 9.90 -6.70 -5.36
C ILE A 79 10.21 -6.46 -6.84
N GLU A 80 9.87 -5.27 -7.32
CA GLU A 80 10.27 -4.76 -8.62
C GLU A 80 10.85 -3.36 -8.46
N TRP A 81 11.93 -3.04 -9.17
CA TRP A 81 12.35 -1.65 -9.31
C TRP A 81 11.67 -1.00 -10.50
N ILE A 82 10.82 -0.01 -10.25
CA ILE A 82 9.94 0.53 -11.28
C ILE A 82 10.43 1.89 -11.70
N ARG A 83 10.58 2.07 -13.00
CA ARG A 83 10.87 3.35 -13.65
C ARG A 83 9.60 3.85 -14.30
N PHE A 84 9.22 5.06 -13.96
CA PHE A 84 8.03 5.71 -14.49
C PHE A 84 8.41 6.81 -15.46
N ALA A 85 7.59 6.98 -16.49
CA ALA A 85 7.69 8.06 -17.45
C ALA A 85 6.30 8.67 -17.67
N ARG A 86 6.17 9.98 -17.45
CA ARG A 86 4.96 10.71 -17.83
C ARG A 86 5.03 11.07 -19.30
N VAL A 87 4.04 10.65 -20.08
CA VAL A 87 3.93 10.87 -21.52
C VAL A 87 2.57 11.50 -21.83
N ARG A 88 2.42 12.11 -23.01
CA ARG A 88 1.09 12.64 -23.42
C ARG A 88 0.13 11.50 -23.78
N HIS A 89 0.66 10.51 -24.48
CA HIS A 89 -0.01 9.27 -24.85
C HIS A 89 1.03 8.16 -25.00
N VAL A 90 0.59 6.92 -24.90
CA VAL A 90 1.44 5.75 -25.20
C VAL A 90 1.72 5.71 -26.71
N PRO A 91 3.00 5.66 -27.14
CA PRO A 91 3.31 5.65 -28.57
C PRO A 91 2.77 4.39 -29.25
N SER A 92 2.25 4.55 -30.46
CA SER A 92 1.93 3.42 -31.34
C SER A 92 3.20 2.72 -31.85
N PRO A 93 3.10 1.50 -32.41
CA PRO A 93 4.28 0.82 -32.98
C PRO A 93 5.04 1.70 -33.99
N GLY A 94 6.33 1.89 -33.76
CA GLY A 94 7.19 2.78 -34.57
C GLY A 94 7.10 4.27 -34.22
N GLY A 95 6.18 4.65 -33.32
CA GLY A 95 6.05 6.00 -32.80
C GLY A 95 7.16 6.38 -31.82
N ILE A 96 7.42 7.68 -31.71
CA ILE A 96 8.40 8.25 -30.78
C ILE A 96 7.66 9.27 -29.92
N GLU A 97 7.70 9.08 -28.61
CA GLU A 97 7.14 10.05 -27.66
C GLU A 97 8.23 10.56 -26.70
N HIS A 98 8.03 11.79 -26.25
CA HIS A 98 8.92 12.45 -25.31
C HIS A 98 8.29 12.40 -23.91
N ALA A 99 9.01 11.79 -22.96
CA ALA A 99 8.62 11.82 -21.56
C ALA A 99 8.86 13.21 -20.98
N THR A 100 7.84 13.81 -20.38
CA THR A 100 7.95 15.12 -19.71
C THR A 100 8.64 15.02 -18.36
N GLU A 101 8.58 13.83 -17.74
CA GLU A 101 9.14 13.57 -16.43
C GLU A 101 9.43 12.08 -16.23
N THR A 102 10.46 11.76 -15.43
CA THR A 102 10.76 10.38 -15.02
C THR A 102 11.10 10.30 -13.53
N TRP A 103 10.77 9.16 -12.92
CA TRP A 103 11.08 8.86 -11.52
C TRP A 103 11.16 7.34 -11.34
N GLN A 104 11.60 6.89 -10.17
CA GLN A 104 11.73 5.47 -9.86
C GLN A 104 11.52 5.18 -8.38
N GLY A 105 11.23 3.93 -8.06
CA GLY A 105 11.06 3.45 -6.69
C GLY A 105 10.76 1.96 -6.62
N ALA A 106 10.86 1.40 -5.41
CA ALA A 106 10.52 0.02 -5.14
C ALA A 106 9.00 -0.17 -5.23
N GLY A 107 8.58 -1.08 -6.09
CA GLY A 107 7.20 -1.53 -6.26
C GLY A 107 7.11 -3.05 -6.28
N GLY A 108 6.06 -3.54 -6.93
CA GLY A 108 5.60 -4.92 -6.76
C GLY A 108 4.79 -5.07 -5.48
N GLY A 109 3.95 -6.11 -5.43
CA GLY A 109 2.95 -6.23 -4.38
C GLY A 109 3.55 -6.34 -2.99
N GLY A 110 4.76 -6.90 -2.86
CA GLY A 110 5.45 -7.01 -1.58
C GLY A 110 5.96 -5.67 -1.06
N ALA A 111 6.66 -4.90 -1.90
CA ALA A 111 7.24 -3.61 -1.50
C ALA A 111 6.15 -2.59 -1.11
N VAL A 112 5.10 -2.45 -1.93
CA VAL A 112 4.01 -1.51 -1.67
C VAL A 112 3.31 -1.85 -0.36
N ALA A 113 2.98 -3.13 -0.16
CA ALA A 113 2.33 -3.59 1.06
C ALA A 113 3.22 -3.40 2.29
N ALA A 114 4.52 -3.68 2.19
CA ALA A 114 5.46 -3.52 3.30
C ALA A 114 5.55 -2.06 3.74
N VAL A 115 5.60 -1.12 2.80
CA VAL A 115 5.61 0.32 3.12
C VAL A 115 4.27 0.77 3.73
N GLN A 116 3.12 0.31 3.21
CA GLN A 116 1.82 0.60 3.82
C GLN A 116 1.76 0.10 5.27
N LEU A 117 2.20 -1.14 5.52
CA LEU A 117 2.23 -1.73 6.87
C LEU A 117 3.20 -0.97 7.78
N ALA A 118 4.38 -0.57 7.28
CA ALA A 118 5.33 0.24 8.05
C ALA A 118 4.73 1.61 8.42
N LYS A 119 3.99 2.26 7.51
CA LYS A 119 3.34 3.56 7.79
C LYS A 119 2.18 3.46 8.80
N LEU A 120 1.54 2.29 8.91
CA LEU A 120 0.49 2.02 9.91
C LEU A 120 1.05 1.54 11.26
N GLY A 121 2.03 0.63 11.24
CA GLY A 121 2.57 -0.07 12.41
C GLY A 121 3.92 0.44 12.92
N GLY A 122 4.56 1.37 12.21
CA GLY A 122 5.87 1.95 12.51
C GLY A 122 7.06 1.25 11.85
N THR A 123 7.00 -0.08 11.69
CA THR A 123 8.00 -0.87 10.96
C THR A 123 7.32 -2.10 10.34
N CYS A 124 7.95 -2.69 9.32
CA CYS A 124 7.50 -3.95 8.73
C CYS A 124 8.71 -4.84 8.41
N LEU A 125 8.67 -6.09 8.87
CA LEU A 125 9.60 -7.11 8.40
C LEU A 125 9.22 -7.52 6.97
N PHE A 126 10.15 -7.49 6.03
CA PHE A 126 9.87 -7.90 4.66
C PHE A 126 10.85 -8.98 4.21
N LEU A 127 10.32 -10.17 3.92
CA LEU A 127 11.07 -11.30 3.40
C LEU A 127 10.85 -11.39 1.89
N SER A 128 11.93 -11.32 1.12
CA SER A 128 11.87 -11.31 -0.35
C SER A 128 13.11 -11.95 -1.00
N ALA A 129 13.24 -11.78 -2.32
CA ALA A 129 14.42 -12.14 -3.08
C ALA A 129 14.82 -11.00 -4.03
N LEU A 130 16.12 -10.80 -4.21
CA LEU A 130 16.70 -9.80 -5.11
C LEU A 130 17.80 -10.42 -5.96
N GLY A 131 18.10 -9.78 -7.09
CA GLY A 131 19.24 -10.14 -7.93
C GLY A 131 20.57 -9.72 -7.30
N ASP A 132 21.66 -10.19 -7.88
CA ASP A 132 23.04 -9.84 -7.52
C ASP A 132 23.55 -8.61 -8.30
N ASP A 133 22.69 -7.59 -8.44
CA ASP A 133 22.93 -6.40 -9.27
C ASP A 133 22.89 -5.07 -8.48
N PRO A 134 23.36 -3.95 -9.07
CA PRO A 134 23.31 -2.66 -8.41
C PRO A 134 21.90 -2.18 -8.05
N VAL A 135 20.88 -2.63 -8.78
CA VAL A 135 19.46 -2.28 -8.52
C VAL A 135 19.01 -2.82 -7.16
N ALA A 136 19.52 -3.97 -6.72
CA ALA A 136 19.28 -4.46 -5.37
C ALA A 136 19.72 -3.47 -4.28
N GLY A 137 20.79 -2.70 -4.53
CA GLY A 137 21.24 -1.61 -3.65
C GLY A 137 20.24 -0.46 -3.57
N ASP A 138 19.71 -0.03 -4.72
CA ASP A 138 18.70 1.03 -4.80
C ASP A 138 17.41 0.62 -4.08
N VAL A 139 16.94 -0.63 -4.28
CA VAL A 139 15.77 -1.19 -3.58
C VAL A 139 15.97 -1.16 -2.07
N ARG A 140 17.12 -1.60 -1.57
CA ARG A 140 17.43 -1.61 -0.14
C ARG A 140 17.42 -0.20 0.46
N ALA A 141 18.01 0.76 -0.23
CA ALA A 141 18.05 2.15 0.22
C ALA A 141 16.66 2.79 0.26
N ASP A 142 15.85 2.55 -0.78
CA ASP A 142 14.49 3.06 -0.89
C ASP A 142 13.60 2.53 0.24
N LEU A 143 13.56 1.21 0.42
CA LEU A 143 12.75 0.56 1.46
C LEU A 143 13.20 0.89 2.89
N LEU A 144 14.51 1.05 3.11
CA LEU A 144 15.03 1.51 4.41
C LEU A 144 14.52 2.90 4.77
N SER A 145 14.38 3.79 3.78
CA SER A 145 13.87 5.15 3.99
C SER A 145 12.38 5.18 4.40
N ASP A 146 11.64 4.13 4.06
CA ASP A 146 10.23 3.91 4.42
C ASP A 146 10.06 3.02 5.69
N HIS A 147 11.13 2.82 6.47
CA HIS A 147 11.12 2.00 7.69
C HIS A 147 10.76 0.52 7.48
N VAL A 148 11.10 -0.03 6.32
CA VAL A 148 10.95 -1.46 6.03
C VAL A 148 12.25 -2.20 6.33
N GLU A 149 12.17 -3.23 7.17
CA GLU A 149 13.28 -4.14 7.47
C GLU A 149 13.33 -5.25 6.43
N LEU A 150 14.08 -5.03 5.34
CA LEU A 150 14.20 -5.97 4.24
C LEU A 150 15.27 -7.04 4.49
N HIS A 151 14.85 -8.30 4.51
CA HIS A 151 15.71 -9.48 4.36
C HIS A 151 15.42 -10.12 3.01
N ALA A 152 16.40 -10.04 2.10
CA ALA A 152 16.25 -10.55 0.74
C ALA A 152 17.27 -11.66 0.47
N ALA A 153 16.78 -12.79 0.00
CA ALA A 153 17.62 -13.86 -0.52
C ALA A 153 18.24 -13.41 -1.85
N GLU A 154 19.52 -13.69 -2.04
CA GLU A 154 20.21 -13.35 -3.27
C GLU A 154 19.92 -14.41 -4.34
N ARG A 155 19.65 -13.96 -5.56
CA ARG A 155 19.48 -14.79 -6.75
C ARG A 155 20.50 -14.33 -7.78
N ARG A 156 21.04 -15.27 -8.55
CA ARG A 156 21.91 -14.93 -9.68
C ARG A 156 21.10 -14.25 -10.77
N GLY A 157 21.61 -13.15 -11.31
CA GLY A 157 20.97 -12.40 -12.38
C GLY A 157 20.26 -11.15 -11.86
N PRO A 158 19.55 -10.44 -12.76
CA PRO A 158 19.05 -9.11 -12.46
C PRO A 158 17.85 -9.14 -11.50
N THR A 159 17.78 -8.12 -10.65
CA THR A 159 16.55 -7.77 -9.92
C THR A 159 15.46 -7.41 -10.94
N ARG A 160 14.24 -7.90 -10.73
CA ARG A 160 13.11 -7.58 -11.62
C ARG A 160 12.91 -6.07 -11.68
N THR A 161 12.72 -5.54 -12.88
CA THR A 161 12.39 -4.12 -13.08
C THR A 161 11.10 -3.98 -13.86
N ALA A 162 10.52 -2.79 -13.84
CA ALA A 162 9.42 -2.44 -14.72
C ALA A 162 9.59 -1.04 -15.29
N PHE A 163 9.06 -0.82 -16.49
CA PHE A 163 8.92 0.49 -17.10
C PHE A 163 7.45 0.81 -17.28
N THR A 164 6.99 1.88 -16.62
CA THR A 164 5.60 2.29 -16.60
C THR A 164 5.46 3.64 -17.27
N MET A 165 4.63 3.69 -18.32
CA MET A 165 4.19 4.94 -18.92
C MET A 165 2.86 5.35 -18.31
N ILE A 166 2.73 6.61 -17.94
CA ILE A 166 1.47 7.22 -17.50
C ILE A 166 1.11 8.30 -18.52
N ASP A 167 -0.04 8.15 -19.16
CA ASP A 167 -0.53 9.14 -20.12
C ASP A 167 -1.30 10.30 -19.46
N ASP A 168 -1.74 11.29 -20.26
CA ASP A 168 -2.48 12.45 -19.73
C ASP A 168 -3.88 12.11 -19.20
N THR A 169 -4.40 10.92 -19.48
CA THR A 169 -5.65 10.40 -18.89
C THR A 169 -5.41 9.75 -17.51
N GLY A 170 -4.15 9.48 -17.16
CA GLY A 170 -3.78 8.75 -15.95
C GLY A 170 -3.77 7.23 -16.11
N GLU A 171 -4.01 6.75 -17.33
CA GLU A 171 -3.91 5.33 -17.68
C GLU A 171 -2.45 4.89 -17.72
N ARG A 172 -2.22 3.66 -17.26
CA ARG A 172 -0.87 3.07 -17.15
C ARG A 172 -0.67 1.99 -18.18
N THR A 173 0.48 2.02 -18.84
CA THR A 173 1.01 0.89 -19.59
C THR A 173 2.31 0.43 -18.96
N ILE A 174 2.36 -0.82 -18.51
CA ILE A 174 3.47 -1.38 -17.73
C ILE A 174 4.16 -2.47 -18.54
N ILE A 175 5.49 -2.39 -18.62
CA ILE A 175 6.34 -3.43 -19.18
C ILE A 175 7.22 -3.96 -18.04
N THR A 176 7.04 -5.23 -17.67
CA THR A 176 7.93 -5.87 -16.69
C THR A 176 9.12 -6.51 -17.41
N ILE A 177 10.31 -6.39 -16.82
CA ILE A 177 11.58 -6.84 -17.39
C ILE A 177 12.26 -7.76 -16.38
N GLY A 178 12.57 -8.99 -16.80
CA GLY A 178 13.14 -10.03 -15.96
C GLY A 178 12.10 -10.89 -15.25
N GLU A 179 12.60 -11.95 -14.61
CA GLU A 179 11.78 -12.93 -13.90
C GLU A 179 11.27 -12.38 -12.57
N ARG A 180 10.09 -12.85 -12.14
CA ARG A 180 9.58 -12.57 -10.79
C ARG A 180 10.36 -13.40 -9.78
N LEU A 181 11.31 -12.76 -9.12
CA LEU A 181 12.05 -13.36 -8.01
C LEU A 181 11.16 -13.49 -6.78
N GLU A 182 11.26 -14.62 -6.08
CA GLU A 182 10.49 -14.91 -4.88
C GLU A 182 11.35 -15.60 -3.81
N PRO A 183 11.03 -15.39 -2.52
CA PRO A 183 11.71 -16.06 -1.42
C PRO A 183 11.23 -17.52 -1.31
N HIS A 184 12.14 -18.44 -1.05
CA HIS A 184 11.86 -19.86 -0.84
C HIS A 184 12.12 -20.21 0.61
N GLY A 185 11.33 -21.11 1.21
CA GLY A 185 11.50 -21.47 2.61
C GLY A 185 12.82 -22.19 2.94
N GLU A 186 13.64 -22.54 1.94
CA GLU A 186 15.02 -23.03 2.09
C GLU A 186 16.06 -21.91 2.19
N ASP A 187 15.69 -20.67 1.82
CA ASP A 187 16.59 -19.53 1.96
C ASP A 187 16.93 -19.28 3.43
N GLY A 188 18.15 -18.80 3.69
CA GLY A 188 18.63 -18.37 5.01
C GLY A 188 18.00 -17.08 5.53
N LEU A 189 16.69 -16.91 5.34
CA LEU A 189 15.91 -15.77 5.82
C LEU A 189 15.39 -16.03 7.25
N PRO A 190 15.07 -14.98 8.03
CA PRO A 190 14.62 -15.11 9.42
C PRO A 190 13.16 -15.57 9.52
N TRP A 191 12.86 -16.76 8.97
CA TRP A 191 11.52 -17.34 8.93
C TRP A 191 10.90 -17.52 10.31
N ASP A 192 11.72 -17.82 11.32
CA ASP A 192 11.32 -18.01 12.71
C ASP A 192 10.61 -16.78 13.29
N GLN A 193 10.99 -15.57 12.86
CA GLN A 193 10.36 -14.34 13.32
C GLN A 193 8.88 -14.22 12.96
N LEU A 194 8.44 -14.87 11.87
CA LEU A 194 7.02 -14.88 11.45
C LEU A 194 6.11 -15.54 12.49
N GLY A 195 6.62 -16.47 13.32
CA GLY A 195 5.83 -17.11 14.37
C GLY A 195 5.42 -16.17 15.51
N GLY A 196 6.05 -14.99 15.60
CA GLY A 196 5.67 -13.97 16.56
C GLY A 196 5.00 -12.73 15.94
N ALA A 197 4.63 -12.80 14.66
CA ALA A 197 3.96 -11.72 13.94
C ALA A 197 2.45 -11.72 14.22
N ASP A 198 1.90 -10.52 14.39
CA ASP A 198 0.47 -10.30 14.57
C ASP A 198 -0.29 -10.39 13.23
N GLY A 199 0.36 -10.04 12.12
CA GLY A 199 -0.20 -10.11 10.77
C GLY A 199 0.88 -10.26 9.70
N VAL A 200 0.62 -11.12 8.71
CA VAL A 200 1.47 -11.33 7.54
C VAL A 200 0.66 -11.16 6.26
N PHE A 201 1.19 -10.38 5.32
CA PHE A 201 0.70 -10.38 3.94
C PHE A 201 1.59 -11.27 3.06
N PHE A 202 0.99 -12.22 2.35
CA PHE A 202 1.67 -13.18 1.49
C PHE A 202 1.34 -12.93 0.02
N THR A 203 2.36 -12.61 -0.78
CA THR A 203 2.21 -12.25 -2.21
C THR A 203 3.17 -12.95 -3.15
N ALA A 204 4.21 -13.62 -2.63
CA ALA A 204 5.08 -14.50 -3.41
C ALA A 204 5.83 -15.46 -2.47
N GLY A 205 6.30 -16.59 -3.02
CA GLY A 205 7.09 -17.59 -2.31
C GLY A 205 6.51 -18.99 -2.45
N ASP A 206 7.28 -19.99 -2.01
CA ASP A 206 6.93 -21.40 -2.11
C ASP A 206 6.04 -21.88 -0.95
N VAL A 207 5.62 -23.16 -1.00
CA VAL A 207 4.81 -23.79 0.05
C VAL A 207 5.52 -23.75 1.42
N ARG A 208 6.85 -23.81 1.47
CA ARG A 208 7.60 -23.73 2.73
C ARG A 208 7.57 -22.33 3.31
N ALA A 209 7.70 -21.29 2.48
CA ALA A 209 7.50 -19.90 2.87
C ALA A 209 6.07 -19.65 3.36
N LEU A 210 5.06 -20.21 2.67
CA LEU A 210 3.66 -20.12 3.10
C LEU A 210 3.44 -20.78 4.48
N ARG A 211 4.01 -21.97 4.70
CA ARG A 211 4.00 -22.64 6.01
C ARG A 211 4.66 -21.80 7.10
N ALA A 212 5.74 -21.08 6.77
CA ALA A 212 6.37 -20.16 7.69
C ALA A 212 5.47 -18.96 8.02
N ALA A 213 4.84 -18.36 7.02
CA ALA A 213 3.88 -17.27 7.18
C ALA A 213 2.68 -17.67 8.04
N ARG A 214 2.15 -18.88 7.88
CA ARG A 214 0.99 -19.40 8.63
C ARG A 214 1.22 -19.53 10.15
N ARG A 215 2.47 -19.44 10.62
CA ARG A 215 2.75 -19.36 12.06
C ARG A 215 2.33 -18.02 12.68
N ALA A 216 2.09 -16.99 11.88
CA ALA A 216 1.56 -15.72 12.34
C ALA A 216 0.11 -15.84 12.78
N ARG A 217 -0.35 -14.86 13.58
CA ARG A 217 -1.75 -14.83 14.05
C ARG A 217 -2.74 -14.65 12.90
N VAL A 218 -2.45 -13.71 12.00
CA VAL A 218 -3.27 -13.41 10.81
C VAL A 218 -2.41 -13.57 9.55
N VAL A 219 -2.93 -14.26 8.54
CA VAL A 219 -2.34 -14.31 7.19
C VAL A 219 -3.37 -13.94 6.14
N VAL A 220 -3.07 -12.87 5.41
CA VAL A 220 -3.80 -12.45 4.22
C VAL A 220 -2.94 -12.77 3.00
N ALA A 221 -3.54 -13.31 1.94
CA ALA A 221 -2.83 -13.58 0.70
C ALA A 221 -3.54 -12.98 -0.51
N THR A 222 -2.77 -12.65 -1.54
CA THR A 222 -3.33 -12.31 -2.86
C THR A 222 -3.76 -13.57 -3.60
N SER A 223 -4.82 -13.49 -4.41
CA SER A 223 -5.21 -14.57 -5.31
C SER A 223 -4.23 -14.77 -6.48
N ARG A 224 -3.27 -13.88 -6.70
CA ARG A 224 -2.20 -14.07 -7.71
C ARG A 224 -1.25 -15.24 -7.41
N VAL A 225 -1.32 -15.83 -6.21
CA VAL A 225 -0.51 -17.00 -5.81
C VAL A 225 -1.35 -18.24 -5.51
N LEU A 226 -2.56 -18.34 -6.07
CA LEU A 226 -3.51 -19.43 -5.78
C LEU A 226 -2.93 -20.84 -5.90
N GLY A 227 -2.03 -21.09 -6.86
CA GLY A 227 -1.36 -22.40 -6.98
C GLY A 227 -0.61 -22.80 -5.72
N VAL A 228 0.19 -21.88 -5.16
CA VAL A 228 0.92 -22.12 -3.90
C VAL A 228 -0.04 -22.26 -2.71
N LEU A 229 -1.13 -21.49 -2.70
CA LEU A 229 -2.12 -21.57 -1.62
C LEU A 229 -2.84 -22.92 -1.63
N ALA A 230 -3.21 -23.41 -2.82
CA ALA A 230 -3.84 -24.71 -3.03
C ALA A 230 -2.92 -25.86 -2.61
N ASP A 231 -1.66 -25.85 -3.07
CA ASP A 231 -0.64 -26.85 -2.73
C ASP A 231 -0.25 -26.81 -1.24
N GLY A 232 -0.41 -25.65 -0.60
CA GLY A 232 -0.05 -25.42 0.79
C GLY A 232 -0.90 -26.22 1.78
N GLY A 233 -2.20 -26.37 1.49
CA GLY A 233 -3.13 -27.08 2.35
C GLY A 233 -3.41 -26.37 3.69
N LEU A 234 -3.41 -25.04 3.71
CA LEU A 234 -3.47 -24.23 4.93
C LEU A 234 -4.66 -23.27 4.91
N GLN A 235 -5.44 -23.22 6.00
CA GLN A 235 -6.50 -22.22 6.15
C GLN A 235 -5.89 -20.83 6.33
N LEU A 236 -6.29 -19.89 5.46
CA LEU A 236 -5.90 -18.48 5.54
C LEU A 236 -6.98 -17.64 6.21
N ASP A 237 -6.59 -16.48 6.75
CA ASP A 237 -7.53 -15.55 7.36
C ASP A 237 -8.26 -14.73 6.29
N ALA A 238 -7.58 -14.37 5.19
CA ALA A 238 -8.24 -13.85 4.01
C ALA A 238 -7.48 -14.14 2.71
N ILE A 239 -8.23 -14.29 1.61
CA ILE A 239 -7.73 -14.18 0.23
C ILE A 239 -8.35 -12.95 -0.41
N VAL A 240 -7.54 -12.15 -1.10
CA VAL A 240 -7.99 -10.94 -1.79
C VAL A 240 -7.64 -11.00 -3.27
N GLY A 241 -8.59 -10.64 -4.13
CA GLY A 241 -8.37 -10.51 -5.56
C GLY A 241 -9.23 -9.41 -6.18
N SER A 242 -8.82 -8.92 -7.35
CA SER A 242 -9.67 -8.06 -8.17
C SER A 242 -10.84 -8.83 -8.78
N ALA A 243 -12.05 -8.26 -8.73
CA ALA A 243 -13.22 -8.80 -9.43
C ALA A 243 -13.11 -8.63 -10.95
N ASP A 244 -12.37 -7.59 -11.38
CA ASP A 244 -12.22 -7.18 -12.77
C ASP A 244 -11.03 -7.87 -13.47
N ASP A 245 -10.16 -8.55 -12.72
CA ASP A 245 -9.03 -9.34 -13.25
C ASP A 245 -9.39 -10.84 -13.24
N PRO A 246 -9.61 -11.48 -14.40
CA PRO A 246 -9.87 -12.91 -14.47
C PRO A 246 -8.77 -13.77 -13.82
N GLY A 247 -7.51 -13.31 -13.86
CA GLY A 247 -6.37 -13.99 -13.26
C GLY A 247 -6.34 -13.94 -11.72
N GLU A 248 -7.18 -13.09 -11.12
CA GLU A 248 -7.32 -12.95 -9.67
C GLU A 248 -8.60 -13.59 -9.12
N ARG A 249 -9.38 -14.25 -9.97
CA ARG A 249 -10.65 -14.85 -9.56
C ARG A 249 -10.42 -16.05 -8.64
N TYR A 250 -10.86 -15.92 -7.39
CA TYR A 250 -11.03 -17.05 -6.49
C TYR A 250 -12.36 -17.78 -6.75
N GLU A 251 -12.32 -19.11 -6.77
CA GLU A 251 -13.47 -20.01 -6.79
C GLU A 251 -13.42 -20.93 -5.57
N ALA A 252 -14.58 -21.19 -4.96
CA ALA A 252 -14.66 -22.11 -3.81
C ALA A 252 -14.17 -23.51 -4.20
N GLY A 253 -13.42 -24.14 -3.30
CA GLY A 253 -12.79 -25.44 -3.47
C GLY A 253 -11.38 -25.39 -4.04
N LEU A 254 -10.90 -24.24 -4.53
CA LEU A 254 -9.53 -24.11 -5.04
C LEU A 254 -8.47 -24.21 -3.93
N VAL A 255 -8.78 -23.76 -2.72
CA VAL A 255 -7.90 -23.84 -1.56
C VAL A 255 -8.62 -24.62 -0.45
N SER A 256 -7.92 -25.62 0.12
CA SER A 256 -8.46 -26.46 1.19
C SER A 256 -7.48 -26.51 2.37
N PRO A 257 -7.91 -26.24 3.61
CA PRO A 257 -9.24 -25.77 3.98
C PRO A 257 -9.58 -24.38 3.42
N GLU A 258 -10.87 -24.12 3.22
CA GLU A 258 -11.35 -22.81 2.72
C GLU A 258 -10.81 -21.65 3.58
N PRO A 259 -10.41 -20.52 2.95
CA PRO A 259 -10.05 -19.31 3.67
C PRO A 259 -11.23 -18.79 4.48
N ARG A 260 -10.96 -18.16 5.62
CA ARG A 260 -12.01 -17.62 6.49
C ARG A 260 -12.77 -16.45 5.84
N LEU A 261 -12.12 -15.73 4.94
CA LEU A 261 -12.66 -14.59 4.22
C LEU A 261 -12.12 -14.56 2.79
N VAL A 262 -13.00 -14.33 1.82
CA VAL A 262 -12.66 -14.03 0.44
C VAL A 262 -13.12 -12.61 0.16
N VAL A 263 -12.22 -11.74 -0.29
CA VAL A 263 -12.51 -10.34 -0.61
C VAL A 263 -12.25 -10.07 -2.09
N ARG A 264 -13.19 -9.37 -2.73
CA ARG A 264 -13.16 -9.04 -4.15
C ARG A 264 -13.20 -7.53 -4.31
N THR A 265 -12.14 -6.94 -4.84
CA THR A 265 -12.04 -5.48 -5.03
C THR A 265 -12.61 -5.06 -6.38
N GLU A 266 -13.37 -3.96 -6.41
CA GLU A 266 -14.03 -3.38 -7.60
C GLU A 266 -13.67 -1.89 -7.75
N GLY A 267 -12.45 -1.52 -7.32
CA GLY A 267 -11.90 -0.17 -7.39
C GLY A 267 -12.84 0.91 -6.82
N PRO A 268 -13.27 1.89 -7.62
CA PRO A 268 -14.12 3.00 -7.16
C PRO A 268 -15.53 2.55 -6.71
N SER A 269 -15.94 1.32 -7.02
CA SER A 269 -17.24 0.76 -6.59
C SER A 269 -17.16 0.08 -5.21
N GLY A 270 -15.98 0.01 -4.61
CA GLY A 270 -15.74 -0.70 -3.36
C GLY A 270 -15.40 -2.16 -3.61
N GLY A 271 -16.27 -3.06 -3.16
CA GLY A 271 -16.12 -4.49 -3.44
C GLY A 271 -17.11 -5.38 -2.70
N SER A 272 -16.86 -6.67 -2.75
CA SER A 272 -17.67 -7.70 -2.07
C SER A 272 -16.81 -8.63 -1.23
N TRP A 273 -17.44 -9.32 -0.29
CA TRP A 273 -16.78 -10.32 0.54
C TRP A 273 -17.70 -11.50 0.86
N GLU A 274 -17.09 -12.64 1.13
CA GLU A 274 -17.73 -13.88 1.54
C GLU A 274 -16.89 -14.54 2.65
N ALA A 275 -17.51 -14.90 3.76
CA ALA A 275 -16.88 -15.58 4.88
C ALA A 275 -17.14 -17.10 4.83
N ALA A 276 -16.29 -17.87 5.49
CA ALA A 276 -16.38 -19.34 5.49
C ALA A 276 -17.68 -19.91 6.10
N ASP A 277 -18.40 -19.12 6.91
CA ASP A 277 -19.71 -19.48 7.46
C ASP A 277 -20.89 -19.18 6.49
N GLY A 278 -20.58 -18.70 5.29
CA GLY A 278 -21.54 -18.32 4.26
C GLY A 278 -22.08 -16.89 4.38
N ALA A 279 -21.66 -16.12 5.40
CA ALA A 279 -21.98 -14.70 5.46
C ALA A 279 -21.34 -13.97 4.27
N ARG A 280 -22.06 -13.02 3.67
CA ARG A 280 -21.59 -12.26 2.52
C ARG A 280 -22.08 -10.83 2.57
N GLY A 281 -21.31 -9.92 2.00
CA GLY A 281 -21.61 -8.50 2.01
C GLY A 281 -20.86 -7.71 0.95
N ARG A 282 -21.08 -6.39 0.99
CA ARG A 282 -20.34 -5.41 0.18
C ARG A 282 -19.78 -4.33 1.09
N TYR A 283 -18.64 -3.78 0.70
CA TYR A 283 -18.05 -2.62 1.34
C TYR A 283 -17.97 -1.47 0.34
N ALA A 284 -18.07 -0.24 0.84
CA ALA A 284 -17.97 0.96 0.01
C ALA A 284 -16.50 1.34 -0.25
N ALA A 285 -16.22 1.95 -1.40
CA ALA A 285 -14.94 2.63 -1.62
C ALA A 285 -14.80 3.82 -0.64
N ALA A 286 -13.56 4.08 -0.21
CA ALA A 286 -13.26 5.30 0.53
C ALA A 286 -13.00 6.45 -0.46
N THR A 287 -13.41 7.67 -0.08
CA THR A 287 -13.11 8.87 -0.86
C THR A 287 -11.60 9.17 -0.77
N PRO A 288 -10.89 9.35 -1.90
CA PRO A 288 -9.50 9.80 -1.88
C PRO A 288 -9.36 11.13 -1.12
N PRO A 289 -8.33 11.30 -0.28
CA PRO A 289 -8.12 12.54 0.49
C PRO A 289 -7.63 13.73 -0.38
N GLY A 290 -7.48 13.53 -1.69
CA GLY A 290 -7.00 14.53 -2.64
C GLY A 290 -7.21 14.07 -4.08
N PRO A 291 -6.74 14.84 -5.06
CA PRO A 291 -6.80 14.48 -6.48
C PRO A 291 -6.12 13.14 -6.75
N ILE A 292 -6.70 12.35 -7.65
CA ILE A 292 -6.06 11.10 -8.12
C ILE A 292 -4.83 11.47 -8.94
N ALA A 293 -3.67 10.94 -8.54
CA ALA A 293 -2.39 11.17 -9.18
C ALA A 293 -1.93 9.91 -9.93
N ASP A 294 -1.99 8.74 -9.29
CA ASP A 294 -1.58 7.45 -9.85
C ASP A 294 -2.28 6.33 -9.08
N MET A 295 -2.95 5.40 -9.75
CA MET A 295 -3.61 4.25 -9.10
C MET A 295 -2.69 3.03 -8.88
N TYR A 296 -1.42 3.13 -9.26
CA TYR A 296 -0.45 2.06 -8.99
C TYR A 296 -0.39 1.76 -7.47
N GLY A 297 -0.42 0.48 -7.10
CA GLY A 297 -0.30 0.05 -5.71
C GLY A 297 -1.56 0.21 -4.85
N ALA A 298 -2.69 0.67 -5.41
CA ALA A 298 -3.93 0.80 -4.65
C ALA A 298 -4.46 -0.54 -4.10
N GLY A 299 -4.40 -1.61 -4.92
CA GLY A 299 -4.79 -2.96 -4.50
C GLY A 299 -3.84 -3.55 -3.45
N ASP A 300 -2.53 -3.32 -3.57
CA ASP A 300 -1.54 -3.78 -2.59
C ASP A 300 -1.68 -3.04 -1.26
N SER A 301 -1.93 -1.73 -1.31
CA SER A 301 -2.20 -0.91 -0.12
C SER A 301 -3.51 -1.31 0.55
N PHE A 302 -4.54 -1.67 -0.23
CA PHE A 302 -5.77 -2.26 0.30
C PHE A 302 -5.50 -3.57 1.05
N GLN A 303 -4.77 -4.49 0.44
CA GLN A 303 -4.44 -5.79 1.05
C GLN A 303 -3.60 -5.63 2.33
N ALA A 304 -2.66 -4.69 2.35
CA ALA A 304 -1.93 -4.31 3.55
C ALA A 304 -2.86 -3.73 4.63
N GLY A 305 -3.77 -2.84 4.26
CA GLY A 305 -4.77 -2.29 5.19
C GLY A 305 -5.69 -3.34 5.79
N LEU A 306 -6.12 -4.32 4.99
CA LEU A 306 -6.91 -5.46 5.47
C LEU A 306 -6.09 -6.32 6.44
N THR A 307 -4.83 -6.61 6.10
CA THR A 307 -3.90 -7.35 6.95
C THR A 307 -3.74 -6.67 8.30
N PHE A 308 -3.51 -5.35 8.32
CA PHE A 308 -3.41 -4.57 9.54
C PHE A 308 -4.72 -4.57 10.35
N GLY A 309 -5.87 -4.38 9.68
CA GLY A 309 -7.18 -4.34 10.33
C GLY A 309 -7.54 -5.65 11.03
N LEU A 310 -7.41 -6.77 10.31
CA LEU A 310 -7.64 -8.10 10.88
C LEU A 310 -6.64 -8.42 11.99
N ALA A 311 -5.35 -8.11 11.79
CA ALA A 311 -4.33 -8.29 12.81
C ALA A 311 -4.61 -7.43 14.05
N SER A 312 -5.27 -6.29 13.92
CA SER A 312 -5.67 -5.43 15.05
C SER A 312 -6.95 -5.91 15.76
N GLY A 313 -7.57 -7.00 15.29
CA GLY A 313 -8.81 -7.55 15.86
C GLY A 313 -10.06 -6.78 15.47
N LEU A 314 -10.01 -5.99 14.39
CA LEU A 314 -11.20 -5.36 13.83
C LEU A 314 -12.14 -6.43 13.24
N ASP A 315 -13.44 -6.15 13.27
CA ASP A 315 -14.42 -6.95 12.52
C ASP A 315 -14.26 -6.74 11.00
N ILE A 316 -14.96 -7.57 10.22
CA ILE A 316 -14.84 -7.58 8.75
C ILE A 316 -15.15 -6.18 8.17
N ASP A 317 -16.23 -5.53 8.61
CA ASP A 317 -16.64 -4.24 8.07
C ASP A 317 -15.63 -3.14 8.39
N ALA A 318 -15.13 -3.07 9.62
CA ALA A 318 -14.11 -2.09 10.02
C ALA A 318 -12.75 -2.36 9.36
N ALA A 319 -12.37 -3.63 9.19
CA ALA A 319 -11.14 -4.00 8.49
C ALA A 319 -11.20 -3.65 7.00
N LEU A 320 -12.34 -3.89 6.34
CA LEU A 320 -12.56 -3.51 4.94
C LEU A 320 -12.65 -2.00 4.74
N ALA A 321 -13.27 -1.27 5.66
CA ALA A 321 -13.28 0.19 5.63
C ALA A 321 -11.87 0.77 5.74
N LEU A 322 -11.03 0.20 6.61
CA LEU A 322 -9.62 0.57 6.70
C LEU A 322 -8.84 0.23 5.42
N ALA A 323 -9.05 -0.98 4.88
CA ALA A 323 -8.43 -1.40 3.63
C ALA A 323 -8.78 -0.45 2.48
N ALA A 324 -10.06 -0.08 2.35
CA ALA A 324 -10.53 0.88 1.36
C ALA A 324 -9.87 2.26 1.52
N ARG A 325 -9.68 2.74 2.76
CA ARG A 325 -8.94 3.99 3.03
C ARG A 325 -7.48 3.89 2.59
N CYS A 326 -6.80 2.78 2.83
CA CYS A 326 -5.42 2.59 2.40
C CYS A 326 -5.30 2.67 0.87
N GLY A 327 -6.18 1.99 0.14
CA GLY A 327 -6.25 2.10 -1.32
C GLY A 327 -6.56 3.52 -1.80
N ALA A 328 -7.48 4.23 -1.15
CA ALA A 328 -7.83 5.60 -1.49
C ALA A 328 -6.72 6.63 -1.20
N PHE A 329 -5.89 6.40 -0.19
CA PHE A 329 -4.68 7.21 0.04
C PHE A 329 -3.63 6.93 -1.03
N ALA A 330 -3.46 5.66 -1.44
CA ALA A 330 -2.51 5.27 -2.47
C ALA A 330 -2.72 6.03 -3.77
N VAL A 331 -3.98 6.18 -4.20
CA VAL A 331 -4.28 6.82 -5.48
C VAL A 331 -3.93 8.32 -5.55
N THR A 332 -3.68 8.95 -4.41
CA THR A 332 -3.28 10.39 -4.34
C THR A 332 -1.77 10.58 -4.37
N GLY A 333 -1.02 9.48 -4.24
CA GLY A 333 0.42 9.44 -4.30
C GLY A 333 0.95 9.36 -5.71
N ARG A 334 2.22 9.71 -5.86
CA ARG A 334 2.96 9.45 -7.09
C ARG A 334 3.76 8.15 -6.97
N GLY A 335 3.63 7.26 -7.96
CA GLY A 335 4.39 6.02 -7.99
C GLY A 335 3.99 5.04 -6.88
N PRO A 336 4.86 4.07 -6.53
CA PRO A 336 4.50 2.91 -5.71
C PRO A 336 4.07 3.24 -4.28
N THR A 337 4.73 4.21 -3.65
CA THR A 337 4.61 4.46 -2.21
C THR A 337 4.43 5.92 -1.85
N GLY A 338 4.27 6.80 -2.85
CA GLY A 338 4.17 8.26 -2.66
C GLY A 338 2.89 8.71 -1.95
N GLY A 339 1.87 7.85 -1.87
CA GLY A 339 0.62 8.07 -1.15
C GLY A 339 0.32 6.81 -0.36
N GLN A 340 0.20 6.94 0.95
CA GLN A 340 0.01 5.81 1.85
C GLN A 340 -0.67 6.32 3.12
N LEU A 341 -1.60 5.53 3.69
CA LEU A 341 -2.24 5.91 4.94
C LEU A 341 -1.25 5.78 6.10
N THR A 342 -1.13 6.81 6.93
CA THR A 342 -0.22 6.80 8.10
C THR A 342 -0.98 6.51 9.40
N ALA A 343 -0.25 6.13 10.45
CA ALA A 343 -0.81 5.98 11.79
C ALA A 343 -1.48 7.26 12.33
N SER A 344 -1.01 8.44 11.92
CA SER A 344 -1.67 9.71 12.23
C SER A 344 -2.99 9.88 11.46
N GLY A 345 -3.02 9.45 10.20
CA GLY A 345 -4.21 9.41 9.37
C GLY A 345 -5.30 8.47 9.88
N LEU A 346 -4.96 7.41 10.62
CA LEU A 346 -5.95 6.52 11.27
C LEU A 346 -6.86 7.26 12.25
N ARG A 347 -6.34 8.32 12.90
CA ARG A 347 -7.03 9.08 13.95
C ARG A 347 -7.89 10.23 13.42
N ALA A 348 -7.72 10.57 12.15
CA ALA A 348 -8.47 11.59 11.42
C ALA A 348 -9.65 10.94 10.68
#